data_AF-T0YQ31-F1
#
_entry.id   AF-T0YQ31-F1
#
_cell.length_a   1.000
_cell.length_b   1.000
_cell.length_c   1.000
_cell.angle_alpha   90.00
_cell.angle_beta   90.00
_cell.angle_gamma   90.00
#
_symmetry.space_group_name_H-M   'P 1'
#
loop_
_entity.id
_entity.type
_entity.pdbx_description
1 polymer ?
#
loop_
_entity_poly.entity_id
_entity_poly.type
_entity_poly.pdbx_seq_one_letter_code
_entity_poly.pdbx_strand_id
1 'polypeptide(L)' 'MDNPLLAQEPLPPFGRIEAAAVEPGISALLAQARGRIEQIASHEPPTFATVVEPLEALHHRVART' A
#
# COMPACT_ATOMS: atom_id res chain seq x y z
N MET A 1 -12.42 6.02 6.41
CA MET A 1 -11.29 5.08 6.28
C MET A 1 -11.33 4.12 7.44
N ASP A 2 -12.21 3.12 7.37
CA ASP A 2 -12.45 2.18 8.49
C ASP A 2 -12.18 0.73 8.10
N ASN A 3 -11.55 0.52 6.93
CA ASN A 3 -11.26 -0.82 6.44
C ASN A 3 -10.05 -1.40 7.18
N PRO A 4 -10.17 -2.55 7.85
CA PRO A 4 -9.10 -3.17 8.63
C PRO A 4 -7.86 -3.50 7.79
N LEU A 5 -8.00 -3.75 6.48
CA LEU A 5 -6.89 -4.02 5.57
C LEU A 5 -6.01 -2.79 5.31
N LEU A 6 -6.56 -1.58 5.49
CA LEU A 6 -5.83 -0.34 5.28
C LEU A 6 -5.14 0.16 6.56
N ALA A 7 -5.35 -0.50 7.70
CA ALA A 7 -4.71 -0.13 8.95
C ALA A 7 -3.17 -0.23 8.87
N GLN A 8 -2.47 0.61 9.62
CA GLN A 8 -1.00 0.59 9.74
C GLN A 8 -0.58 0.05 11.11
N GLU A 9 -1.19 -1.06 11.51
CA GLU A 9 -0.85 -1.75 12.74
C GLU A 9 0.40 -2.63 12.54
N PRO A 10 1.19 -2.89 13.60
CA PRO A 10 2.35 -3.79 13.53
C PRO A 10 1.96 -5.22 13.14
N LEU A 11 0.76 -5.66 13.56
CA LEU A 11 0.20 -6.96 13.24
C LEU A 11 -1.10 -6.79 12.44
N PRO A 12 -1.38 -7.65 11.45
CA PRO A 12 -2.66 -7.64 10.77
C PRO A 12 -3.81 -7.83 11.78
N PRO A 13 -4.86 -6.98 11.73
CA PRO A 13 -5.97 -7.04 12.68
C PRO A 13 -6.95 -8.17 12.30
N PHE A 14 -6.49 -9.43 12.30
CA PHE A 14 -7.25 -10.59 11.82
C PHE A 14 -8.65 -10.70 12.42
N GLY A 15 -8.83 -10.35 13.70
CA GLY A 15 -10.14 -10.38 14.37
C GLY A 15 -11.15 -9.32 13.89
N ARG A 16 -10.73 -8.39 13.03
CA ARG A 16 -11.60 -7.34 12.45
C ARG A 16 -11.80 -7.53 10.95
N ILE A 17 -11.06 -8.43 10.30
CA ILE A 17 -11.14 -8.63 8.85
C ILE A 17 -12.32 -9.55 8.54
N GLU A 18 -13.30 -9.02 7.81
CA GLU A 18 -14.46 -9.76 7.32
C GLU A 18 -14.45 -9.80 5.79
N ALA A 19 -15.07 -10.83 5.20
CA ALA A 19 -15.12 -11.00 3.74
C ALA A 19 -15.66 -9.77 3.00
N ALA A 20 -16.66 -9.09 3.59
CA ALA A 20 -17.25 -7.87 3.03
C ALA A 20 -16.27 -6.69 2.95
N ALA A 21 -15.22 -6.68 3.78
CA ALA A 21 -14.20 -5.64 3.75
C ALA A 21 -13.09 -5.92 2.71
N VAL A 22 -13.00 -7.12 2.15
CA VAL A 22 -11.87 -7.52 1.30
C VAL A 22 -11.86 -6.76 -0.01
N GLU A 23 -12.92 -6.87 -0.81
CA GLU A 23 -13.02 -6.20 -2.12
C GLU A 23 -12.78 -4.68 -2.00
N PRO A 24 -13.49 -3.92 -1.14
CA PRO A 24 -13.28 -2.48 -1.07
C PRO A 24 -11.89 -2.12 -0.52
N GLY A 25 -11.32 -2.94 0.36
CA GLY A 25 -9.99 -2.72 0.93
C GLY A 25 -8.88 -2.91 -0.10
N ILE A 26 -8.93 -4.02 -0.84
CA ILE A 26 -7.94 -4.34 -1.88
C ILE A 26 -8.07 -3.35 -3.05
N SER A 27 -9.28 -3.02 -3.50
CA SER A 27 -9.51 -2.04 -4.56
C SER A 27 -8.93 -0.66 -4.18
N ALA A 28 -9.14 -0.21 -2.95
CA ALA A 28 -8.55 1.04 -2.46
C ALA A 28 -7.02 0.99 -2.35
N LEU A 29 -6.46 -0.10 -1.81
CA LEU A 29 -5.01 -0.33 -1.72
C LEU A 29 -4.34 -0.26 -3.10
N LEU A 30 -4.94 -0.96 -4.07
CA LEU A 30 -4.46 -1.04 -5.44
C LEU A 30 -4.52 0.31 -6.16
N ALA A 31 -5.57 1.09 -5.95
CA ALA A 31 -5.67 2.46 -6.48
C ALA A 31 -4.58 3.37 -5.90
N GLN A 32 -4.36 3.32 -4.59
CA GLN A 32 -3.30 4.08 -3.92
C GLN A 32 -1.91 3.67 -4.40
N ALA A 33 -1.66 2.37 -4.58
CA ALA A 33 -0.38 1.85 -5.06
C ALA A 33 -0.05 2.35 -6.47
N ARG A 34 -1.02 2.34 -7.39
CA ARG A 34 -0.82 2.86 -8.75
C ARG A 34 -0.49 4.36 -8.75
N GLY A 35 -1.24 5.16 -8.00
CA GLY A 35 -0.94 6.59 -7.86
C GLY A 35 0.44 6.84 -7.24
N ARG A 36 0.88 5.99 -6.30
CA ARG A 36 2.23 6.08 -5.72
C ARG A 36 3.32 5.72 -6.73
N ILE A 37 3.10 4.74 -7.58
CA ILE A 37 4.04 4.39 -8.67
C ILE A 37 4.21 5.56 -9.62
N GLU A 38 3.12 6.23 -10.01
CA GLU A 38 3.18 7.43 -10.88
C GLU A 38 4.02 8.55 -10.25
N GLN A 39 3.89 8.77 -8.94
CA GLN A 39 4.71 9.74 -8.20
C GLN A 39 6.18 9.35 -8.14
N ILE A 40 6.49 8.06 -7.94
CA ILE A 40 7.88 7.58 -7.91
C ILE A 40 8.51 7.74 -9.30
N ALA A 41 7.76 7.43 -10.36
CA ALA A 41 8.23 7.53 -11.73
C ALA A 41 8.50 8.96 -12.19
N SER A 42 7.92 9.98 -11.54
CA SER A 42 8.14 11.39 -11.87
C SER A 42 9.28 12.05 -11.10
N HIS A 43 9.96 11.35 -10.19
CA HIS A 43 11.05 11.92 -9.40
C HIS A 43 12.35 12.08 -10.20
N GLU A 44 12.94 13.28 -10.12
CA GLU A 44 14.21 13.62 -10.78
C GLU A 44 15.14 14.38 -9.81
N PRO A 45 16.43 13.98 -9.67
CA PRO A 45 17.09 12.86 -10.31
C PRO A 45 16.60 11.48 -9.80
N PRO A 46 16.60 10.44 -10.66
CA PRO A 46 16.27 9.08 -10.25
C PRO A 46 17.45 8.48 -9.49
N THR A 47 17.30 8.36 -8.17
CA THR A 47 18.32 7.82 -7.26
C THR A 47 17.77 6.59 -6.54
N PHE A 48 18.65 5.86 -5.86
CA PHE A 48 18.23 4.74 -5.01
C PHE A 48 17.19 5.18 -3.97
N ALA A 49 17.44 6.31 -3.29
CA ALA A 49 16.55 6.85 -2.27
C ALA A 49 15.22 7.38 -2.83
N THR A 50 15.21 7.91 -4.07
CA THR A 50 14.00 8.50 -4.66
C THR A 50 13.16 7.51 -5.46
N VAL A 51 13.73 6.36 -5.85
CA VAL A 51 13.05 5.36 -6.68
C VAL A 51 12.98 3.99 -6.00
N VAL A 52 14.11 3.41 -5.59
CA VAL A 52 14.18 2.03 -5.12
C VAL A 52 13.57 1.88 -3.73
N GLU A 53 14.02 2.68 -2.76
CA GLU A 53 13.49 2.66 -1.39
C GLU A 53 11.96 2.85 -1.33
N PRO A 54 11.35 3.86 -2.00
CA PRO A 54 9.90 4.02 -1.96
C PRO A 54 9.16 2.92 -2.71
N LEU A 55 9.75 2.31 -3.75
CA LEU A 55 9.16 1.18 -4.45
C LEU A 55 9.17 -0.09 -3.57
N GLU A 56 10.25 -0.35 -2.83
CA GLU A 56 10.31 -1.46 -1.86
C GLU A 56 9.32 -1.26 -0.71
N ALA A 57 9.23 -0.03 -0.17
CA ALA A 57 8.25 0.28 0.87
C ALA A 57 6.80 0.06 0.38
N LEU A 58 6.51 0.42 -0.88
CA LEU A 58 5.22 0.15 -1.50
C LEU A 58 4.98 -1.35 -1.70
N HIS A 59 5.98 -2.09 -2.16
CA HIS A 59 5.90 -3.54 -2.32
C HIS A 59 5.60 -4.24 -0.99
N HIS A 60 6.35 -3.89 0.07
CA HIS A 60 6.13 -4.40 1.42
C HIS A 60 4.71 -4.10 1.93
N ARG A 61 4.19 -2.90 1.67
CA ARG A 61 2.82 -2.54 2.04
C ARG A 61 1.79 -3.44 1.36
N VAL A 62 1.93 -3.70 0.07
CA VAL A 62 1.00 -4.56 -0.68
C VAL A 62 1.11 -6.02 -0.21
N ALA A 63 2.32 -6.53 0.02
CA ALA A 63 2.54 -7.92 0.42
C ALA A 63 2.05 -8.25 1.85
N ARG A 64 1.92 -7.25 2.72
CA ARG A 64 1.48 -7.42 4.12
C ARG A 64 -0.03 -7.28 4.32
N THR A 65 -0.75 -6.78 3.32
CA THR A 65 -2.19 -6.53 3.41
C THR A 65 -2.99 -7.79 3.13
#